data_AF-A0A2A5CKC4-F1
#
_entry.id   AF-A0A2A5CKC4-F1
#
_cell.length_a   1.000
_cell.length_b   1.000
_cell.length_c   1.000
_cell.angle_alpha   90.00
_cell.angle_beta   90.00
_cell.angle_gamma   90.00
#
_symmetry.space_group_name_H-M   'P 1'
#
loop_
_entity.id
_entity.type
_entity.pdbx_description
1 polymer ?
#
loop_
_entity_poly.entity_id
_entity_poly.type
_entity_poly.pdbx_seq_one_letter_code
_entity_poly.pdbx_strand_id
1 'polypeptide(L)' 'MKKNNSLTSDEYDKAMQYEYAGLINALGYLCQEATQAKLEFVCLHLNIAIDELKEYHRPNTKTG' A
#
# COMPACT_ATOMS: atom_id res chain seq x y z
N MET A 1 -8.30 -19.80 -28.66
CA MET A 1 -7.01 -19.09 -28.40
C MET A 1 -7.20 -18.22 -27.17
N LYS A 2 -6.60 -18.56 -26.04
CA LYS A 2 -6.60 -17.67 -24.86
C LYS A 2 -5.66 -16.51 -25.19
N LYS A 3 -6.19 -15.28 -25.32
CA LYS A 3 -5.36 -14.08 -25.48
C LYS A 3 -4.53 -13.94 -24.22
N ASN A 4 -3.21 -13.96 -24.35
CA ASN A 4 -2.31 -13.58 -23.27
C ASN A 4 -2.51 -12.08 -23.03
N ASN A 5 -3.38 -11.73 -22.08
CA ASN A 5 -3.56 -10.35 -21.60
C ASN A 5 -2.32 -9.94 -20.81
N SER A 6 -1.25 -9.65 -21.54
CA SER A 6 -0.08 -8.97 -21.00
C SER A 6 -0.53 -7.52 -20.78
N LEU A 7 -0.67 -7.10 -19.53
CA LEU A 7 -0.94 -5.69 -19.23
C LEU A 7 0.17 -4.84 -19.86
N THR A 8 -0.21 -3.73 -20.47
CA THR A 8 0.78 -2.72 -20.85
C THR A 8 1.46 -2.18 -19.58
N SER A 9 2.69 -1.64 -19.70
CA SER A 9 3.43 -1.11 -18.55
C SER A 9 2.59 -0.12 -17.73
N ASP A 10 1.83 0.75 -18.40
CA ASP A 10 0.98 1.75 -17.76
C ASP A 10 -0.23 1.14 -17.02
N GLU A 11 -0.81 0.06 -17.56
CA GLU A 11 -1.90 -0.66 -16.90
C GLU A 11 -1.39 -1.44 -15.68
N TYR A 12 -0.18 -1.99 -15.78
CA TYR A 12 0.50 -2.62 -14.66
C TYR A 12 0.81 -1.61 -13.55
N ASP A 13 1.36 -0.45 -13.89
CA ASP A 13 1.69 0.60 -12.91
C ASP A 13 0.43 1.12 -12.20
N LYS A 14 -0.67 1.33 -12.94
CA LYS A 14 -1.96 1.70 -12.33
C LYS A 14 -2.51 0.61 -11.43
N ALA A 15 -2.49 -0.64 -11.87
CA ALA A 15 -2.93 -1.76 -11.05
C ALA A 15 -2.12 -1.86 -9.76
N MET A 16 -0.80 -1.70 -9.85
CA MET A 16 0.08 -1.67 -8.68
C MET A 16 -0.24 -0.50 -7.74
N GLN A 17 -0.48 0.70 -8.26
CA GLN A 17 -0.90 1.85 -7.44
C GLN A 17 -2.21 1.56 -6.67
N TYR A 18 -3.19 0.93 -7.31
CA TYR A 18 -4.44 0.53 -6.65
C TYR A 18 -4.20 -0.50 -5.56
N GLU A 19 -3.38 -1.52 -5.81
CA GLU A 19 -3.02 -2.54 -4.81
C GLU A 19 -2.30 -1.92 -3.61
N TYR A 20 -1.34 -1.02 -3.85
CA TYR A 20 -0.63 -0.29 -2.77
C TYR A 20 -1.58 0.55 -1.92
N ALA A 21 -2.49 1.30 -2.55
CA ALA A 21 -3.50 2.07 -1.83
C ALA A 21 -4.43 1.17 -1.01
N GLY A 22 -4.85 0.03 -1.57
CA GLY A 22 -5.64 -0.97 -0.88
C GLY A 22 -4.93 -1.54 0.35
N LEU A 23 -3.65 -1.87 0.22
CA LEU A 23 -2.83 -2.38 1.32
C LEU A 23 -2.67 -1.36 2.45
N ILE A 24 -2.36 -0.10 2.13
CA ILE A 24 -2.25 0.97 3.13
C ILE A 24 -3.57 1.13 3.90
N ASN A 25 -4.70 1.10 3.20
CA ASN A 25 -6.01 1.20 3.84
C ASN A 25 -6.30 0.00 4.75
N ALA A 26 -6.00 -1.22 4.29
CA ALA A 26 -6.17 -2.44 5.08
C ALA A 26 -5.34 -2.40 6.38
N LEU A 27 -4.07 -2.01 6.30
CA LEU A 27 -3.21 -1.82 7.46
C LEU A 27 -3.76 -0.73 8.40
N GLY A 28 -4.33 0.33 7.85
CA GLY A 28 -4.99 1.39 8.62
C GLY A 28 -6.18 0.87 9.43
N TYR A 29 -7.03 0.03 8.85
CA TYR A 29 -8.15 -0.60 9.56
C TYR A 29 -7.66 -1.55 10.66
N LEU A 30 -6.65 -2.38 10.37
CA LEU A 30 -6.05 -3.25 11.38
C LEU A 30 -5.44 -2.44 12.53
N CYS A 31 -4.86 -1.27 12.26
CA CYS A 31 -4.32 -0.39 13.29
C CYS A 31 -5.43 0.19 14.18
N GLN A 32 -6.58 0.53 13.60
CA GLN A 32 -7.76 0.97 14.36
C GLN A 32 -8.29 -0.14 15.27
N GLU A 33 -8.41 -1.37 14.75
CA GLU A 33 -8.84 -2.54 15.53
C GLU A 33 -7.85 -2.86 16.66
N ALA A 34 -6.55 -2.85 16.37
CA ALA A 34 -5.50 -3.04 17.37
C ALA A 34 -5.55 -1.95 18.45
N THR A 35 -5.86 -0.71 18.08
CA THR A 35 -6.01 0.40 19.03
C THR A 35 -7.19 0.16 19.97
N GLN A 36 -8.33 -0.27 19.44
CA GLN A 36 -9.51 -0.62 20.24
C GLN A 36 -9.24 -1.80 21.18
N ALA A 37 -8.44 -2.78 20.72
CA ALA A 37 -8.00 -3.92 21.51
C ALA A 37 -6.87 -3.60 22.51
N LYS A 38 -6.40 -2.35 22.57
CA LYS A 38 -5.28 -1.90 23.43
C LYS A 38 -3.97 -2.66 23.17
N LEU A 39 -3.72 -3.03 21.91
CA LEU A 39 -2.50 -3.71 21.46
C LEU A 39 -1.47 -2.68 20.98
N GLU A 40 -0.89 -1.92 21.91
CA GLU A 40 -0.05 -0.75 21.60
C GLU A 40 1.16 -1.08 20.69
N PHE A 41 1.84 -2.21 20.94
CA PHE A 41 2.95 -2.65 20.09
C PHE A 41 2.51 -3.02 18.67
N VAL A 42 1.32 -3.61 18.52
CA VAL A 42 0.78 -3.95 17.20
C VAL A 42 0.46 -2.66 16.43
N CYS A 43 -0.15 -1.67 17.08
CA CYS A 43 -0.39 -0.36 16.47
C CYS A 43 0.92 0.32 16.03
N LEU A 44 1.96 0.28 16.88
CA LEU A 44 3.27 0.83 16.56
C LEU A 44 3.84 0.19 15.29
N HIS A 45 3.85 -1.14 15.21
CA HIS A 45 4.39 -1.86 14.05
C HIS A 45 3.57 -1.62 12.78
N LEU A 46 2.24 -1.55 12.89
CA LEU A 46 1.38 -1.23 11.75
C LEU A 46 1.60 0.20 11.23
N ASN A 47 1.77 1.16 12.13
CA ASN A 47 2.07 2.54 11.73
C ASN A 47 3.43 2.65 11.03
N ILE A 48 4.47 1.97 11.54
CA ILE A 48 5.78 1.91 10.87
C ILE A 48 5.64 1.34 9.45
N ALA A 49 4.95 0.21 9.29
CA ALA A 49 4.75 -0.41 7.98
C ALA A 49 3.99 0.49 7.01
N ILE A 50 2.96 1.22 7.48
CA ILE A 50 2.22 2.19 6.69
C ILE A 50 3.13 3.33 6.23
N ASP A 51 3.96 3.86 7.12
CA ASP A 51 4.85 4.98 6.81
C ASP A 51 5.93 4.57 5.81
N GLU A 52 6.54 3.39 5.98
CA GLU A 52 7.48 2.82 5.00
C GLU A 52 6.82 2.67 3.62
N LEU A 53 5.62 2.09 3.55
CA LEU A 53 4.90 1.93 2.27
C LEU A 53 4.61 3.29 1.60
N LYS A 54 4.25 4.32 2.37
CA LYS A 54 4.02 5.68 1.83
C LYS A 54 5.30 6.35 1.34
N GLU A 55 6.41 6.12 2.04
CA GLU A 55 7.71 6.67 1.66
C GLU A 55 8.23 6.04 0.36
N TYR A 56 8.20 4.71 0.26
CA TYR A 56 8.63 3.99 -0.94
C TYR A 56 7.70 4.20 -2.13
N HIS A 57 6.41 4.48 -1.90
CA HIS A 57 5.45 4.74 -2.97
C HIS A 57 5.37 6.21 -3.40
N ARG A 58 6.12 7.14 -2.80
CA ARG A 58 6.19 8.51 -3.34
C ARG A 58 6.73 8.43 -4.76
N PRO A 59 5.95 8.82 -5.79
CA PRO A 59 6.49 8.90 -7.14
C PRO A 59 7.66 9.87 -7.08
N ASN A 60 8.82 9.43 -7.58
CA ASN A 60 10.05 10.19 -7.57
C ASN A 60 9.78 11.50 -8.33
N THR A 61 9.46 12.58 -7.62
CA THR A 61 9.33 13.92 -8.19
C THR A 61 10.74 14.46 -8.46
N LYS A 62 11.44 13.78 -9.36
CA LYS A 62 12.69 14.24 -9.97
C LYS A 62 12.61 14.04 -11.47
N THR A 63 11.82 14.89 -12.10
CA THR A 63 12.11 15.37 -13.44
C THR A 63 12.16 16.88 -13.33
N GLY A 64 13.38 17.40 -13.29
CA GLY A 64 13.66 18.79 -13.67
C GLY A 64 13.59 18.97 -15.18
#